data_AF-A0A8B9NE96-F1
#
_entry.id   AF-A0A8B9NE96-F1
#
_cell.length_a   1.000
_cell.length_b   1.000
_cell.length_c   1.000
_cell.angle_alpha   90.00
_cell.angle_beta   90.00
_cell.angle_gamma   90.00
#
_symmetry.space_group_name_H-M   'P 1'
#
loop_
_entity.id
_entity.type
_entity.pdbx_description
1 polymer ?
#
loop_
_entity_poly.entity_id
_entity_poly.type
_entity_poly.pdbx_seq_one_letter_code
_entity_poly.pdbx_strand_id
1 'polypeptide(L)'
;LSILCISIHVGQAGVQIGNACWELFCLEHGIQPDGTFKDLHDQLNYDDSFTTFFNETVTGKHVPRAVMVDLEPTVVGQYRNKCGKWGGQLITGKEDAANNYARGHYTIGKESIDTVLDRVRKLVSPSSFETAVCFLQKKEVQNR
;
A
#
# COMPACT_ATOMS: atom_id res chain seq x y z
N LEU A 1 -2.36 9.12 -21.82
CA LEU A 1 -1.60 9.48 -20.60
C LEU A 1 -2.11 8.59 -19.49
N SER A 2 -1.31 7.66 -19.00
CA SER A 2 -1.72 6.77 -17.90
C SER A 2 -1.37 7.45 -16.59
N ILE A 3 -2.38 7.79 -15.80
CA ILE A 3 -2.20 8.29 -14.44
C ILE A 3 -1.73 7.11 -13.59
N LEU A 4 -0.78 7.34 -12.69
CA LEU A 4 -0.33 6.34 -11.72
C LEU A 4 -0.93 6.68 -10.36
N CYS A 5 -1.48 5.71 -9.64
CA CYS A 5 -1.93 5.92 -8.26
C CYS A 5 -1.08 5.10 -7.28
N ILE A 6 -0.53 5.77 -6.26
CA ILE A 6 0.19 5.15 -5.16
C ILE A 6 -0.61 5.36 -3.88
N SER A 7 -1.02 4.27 -3.23
CA SER A 7 -1.76 4.31 -1.97
C SER A 7 -0.81 4.13 -0.79
N ILE A 8 -0.76 5.12 0.10
CA ILE A 8 0.06 5.11 1.32
C ILE A 8 -0.87 5.00 2.53
N HIS A 9 -0.76 3.89 3.25
CA HIS A 9 -1.56 3.57 4.43
C HIS A 9 -0.67 3.70 5.66
N VAL A 10 -1.01 4.62 6.58
CA VAL A 10 -0.16 4.95 7.73
C VAL A 10 -0.87 4.67 9.05
N GLY A 11 -0.17 3.95 9.93
CA GLY A 11 -0.61 3.55 11.25
C GLY A 11 -1.65 2.42 11.23
N GLN A 12 -1.95 1.89 12.41
CA GLN A 12 -2.85 0.76 12.60
C GLN A 12 -4.15 0.88 11.78
N ALA A 13 -4.88 1.98 11.93
CA ALA A 13 -6.15 2.17 11.24
C ALA A 13 -6.00 2.26 9.72
N GLY A 14 -4.96 2.96 9.23
CA GLY A 14 -4.67 3.05 7.80
C GLY A 14 -4.38 1.67 7.21
N VAL A 15 -3.52 0.89 7.86
CA VAL A 15 -3.17 -0.47 7.43
C VAL A 15 -4.39 -1.41 7.42
N GLN A 16 -5.26 -1.34 8.44
CA GLN A 16 -6.47 -2.16 8.51
C GLN A 16 -7.45 -1.83 7.38
N ILE A 17 -7.71 -0.54 7.16
CA ILE A 17 -8.59 -0.07 6.07
C ILE A 17 -7.98 -0.46 4.72
N GLY A 18 -6.68 -0.21 4.54
CA GLY A 18 -5.96 -0.54 3.33
C GLY A 18 -6.04 -2.03 2.99
N ASN A 19 -5.88 -2.90 3.97
CA ASN A 19 -6.03 -4.34 3.75
C ASN A 19 -7.44 -4.70 3.28
N ALA A 20 -8.48 -4.17 3.93
CA ALA A 20 -9.86 -4.43 3.53
C ALA A 20 -10.17 -3.90 2.12
N CYS A 21 -9.68 -2.69 1.79
CA CYS A 21 -9.83 -2.09 0.47
C CYS A 21 -9.14 -2.95 -0.61
N TRP A 22 -7.89 -3.36 -0.40
CA TRP A 22 -7.15 -4.16 -1.38
C TRP A 22 -7.69 -5.58 -1.51
N GLU A 23 -8.19 -6.19 -0.43
CA GLU A 23 -8.85 -7.49 -0.49
C GLU A 23 -10.10 -7.44 -1.37
N LEU A 24 -10.94 -6.42 -1.18
CA LEU A 24 -12.11 -6.20 -2.03
C LEU A 24 -11.71 -5.89 -3.48
N PHE A 25 -10.71 -5.03 -3.68
CA PHE A 25 -10.26 -4.63 -5.02
C PHE A 25 -9.71 -5.83 -5.81
N CYS A 26 -8.92 -6.70 -5.17
CA CYS A 26 -8.45 -7.94 -5.79
C CYS A 26 -9.61 -8.87 -6.15
N LEU A 27 -10.61 -9.02 -5.27
CA LEU A 27 -11.78 -9.86 -5.52
C LEU A 27 -12.64 -9.33 -6.69
N GLU A 28 -12.89 -8.02 -6.73
CA GLU A 28 -13.65 -7.36 -7.81
C GLU A 28 -12.99 -7.55 -9.18
N HIS A 29 -11.66 -7.59 -9.22
CA HIS A 29 -10.89 -7.75 -10.44
C HIS A 29 -10.46 -9.21 -10.72
N GLY A 30 -10.94 -10.19 -9.94
CA GLY A 30 -10.59 -11.60 -10.15
C GLY A 30 -9.11 -11.94 -9.91
N ILE A 31 -8.38 -11.09 -9.17
CA ILE A 31 -6.99 -11.32 -8.80
C ILE A 31 -6.96 -12.24 -7.59
N GLN A 32 -6.32 -13.39 -7.77
CA GLN A 32 -6.10 -14.34 -6.72
C GLN A 32 -5.08 -13.84 -5.70
N PRO A 33 -5.08 -14.44 -4.50
CA PRO A 33 -4.17 -14.00 -3.47
C PRO A 33 -2.67 -14.19 -3.75
N ASP A 34 -2.28 -14.76 -4.89
CA ASP A 34 -0.90 -14.91 -5.34
C ASP A 34 -0.49 -13.88 -6.41
N GLY A 35 -1.40 -12.97 -6.76
CA GLY A 35 -1.23 -11.93 -7.79
C GLY A 35 -1.58 -12.40 -9.21
N THR A 36 -2.13 -13.60 -9.39
CA THR A 36 -2.54 -14.12 -10.71
C THR A 36 -4.04 -13.95 -10.95
N PHE A 37 -4.48 -13.94 -12.21
CA PHE A 37 -5.91 -13.97 -12.51
C PHE A 37 -6.49 -15.36 -12.28
N LYS A 38 -7.75 -15.41 -11.86
CA LYS A 38 -8.48 -16.66 -11.67
C LYS A 38 -8.84 -17.32 -13.01
N ASP A 39 -9.26 -16.53 -14.00
CA ASP A 39 -9.67 -17.01 -15.31
C ASP A 39 -8.97 -16.21 -16.44
N LEU A 40 -8.59 -16.90 -17.53
CA LEU A 40 -7.93 -16.29 -18.70
C LEU A 40 -8.87 -15.33 -19.46
N HIS A 41 -10.18 -15.44 -19.25
CA HIS A 41 -11.19 -14.55 -19.83
C HIS A 41 -11.19 -13.17 -19.15
N ASP A 42 -10.86 -13.09 -17.87
CA ASP A 42 -10.74 -11.84 -17.12
C ASP A 42 -9.51 -11.02 -17.58
N GLN A 43 -8.48 -11.69 -18.13
CA GLN A 43 -7.35 -11.03 -18.80
C GLN A 43 -7.75 -10.32 -20.11
N LEU A 44 -8.86 -10.70 -20.75
CA LEU A 44 -9.24 -10.19 -22.07
C LEU A 44 -10.19 -8.97 -22.03
N ASN A 45 -10.84 -8.71 -20.89
CA ASN A 45 -11.61 -7.49 -20.61
C ASN A 45 -10.74 -6.38 -19.97
N TYR A 46 -9.42 -6.50 -20.07
CA TYR A 46 -8.44 -5.66 -19.39
C TYR A 46 -8.39 -4.26 -20.00
N ASP A 47 -9.03 -3.31 -19.33
CA ASP A 47 -8.88 -1.89 -19.64
C ASP A 47 -7.53 -1.39 -19.09
N ASP A 48 -6.87 -0.52 -19.86
CA ASP A 48 -5.60 0.13 -19.50
C ASP A 48 -5.69 0.87 -18.15
N SER A 49 -6.92 1.20 -17.70
CA SER A 49 -7.19 1.82 -16.39
C SER A 49 -6.68 1.02 -15.20
N PHE A 50 -6.53 -0.30 -15.32
CA PHE A 50 -6.05 -1.17 -14.24
C PHE A 50 -4.55 -1.00 -13.94
N THR A 51 -3.75 -0.67 -14.97
CA THR A 51 -2.31 -0.40 -14.84
C THR A 51 -2.00 0.81 -13.95
N THR A 52 -3.01 1.65 -13.70
CA THR A 52 -2.99 2.78 -12.77
C THR A 52 -2.66 2.34 -11.34
N PHE A 53 -3.23 1.22 -10.88
CA PHE A 53 -3.17 0.78 -9.48
C PHE A 53 -2.27 -0.43 -9.25
N PHE A 54 -2.02 -1.24 -10.28
CA PHE A 54 -1.18 -2.44 -10.19
C PHE A 54 0.12 -2.28 -11.00
N ASN A 55 1.16 -2.94 -10.50
CA ASN A 55 2.40 -3.22 -11.21
C ASN A 55 2.34 -4.66 -11.74
N GLU A 56 2.59 -4.84 -13.03
CA GLU A 56 2.83 -6.15 -13.59
C GLU A 56 4.32 -6.51 -13.45
N THR A 57 4.58 -7.67 -12.86
CA THR A 57 5.92 -8.25 -12.80
C THR A 57 6.21 -9.07 -14.05
N VAL A 58 7.48 -9.31 -14.35
CA VAL A 58 7.91 -10.19 -15.46
C VAL A 58 7.34 -11.61 -15.41
N THR A 59 6.83 -12.05 -14.24
CA THR A 59 6.17 -13.34 -14.06
C THR A 59 4.65 -13.30 -14.29
N GLY A 60 4.10 -12.18 -14.78
CA GLY A 60 2.65 -11.99 -14.98
C GLY A 60 1.86 -11.80 -13.69
N LYS A 61 2.53 -11.53 -12.55
CA LYS A 61 1.87 -11.24 -11.28
C LYS A 61 1.58 -9.76 -11.15
N HIS A 62 0.39 -9.44 -10.66
CA HIS A 62 -0.10 -8.10 -10.41
C HIS A 62 0.10 -7.74 -8.94
N VAL A 63 0.96 -6.75 -8.70
CA VAL A 63 1.33 -6.26 -7.37
C VAL A 63 0.71 -4.88 -7.17
N PRO A 64 -0.10 -4.66 -6.13
CA PRO A 64 -0.70 -3.37 -5.87
C PRO A 64 0.36 -2.32 -5.57
N ARG A 65 0.18 -1.11 -6.10
CA ARG A 65 1.03 0.07 -5.82
C ARG A 65 0.68 0.66 -4.45
N ALA A 66 0.93 -0.11 -3.40
CA ALA A 66 0.61 0.26 -2.04
C ALA A 66 1.81 0.16 -1.10
N VAL A 67 1.92 1.16 -0.23
CA VAL A 67 2.87 1.18 0.89
C VAL A 67 2.07 1.19 2.18
N MET A 68 2.26 0.19 3.02
CA MET A 68 1.64 0.08 4.34
C MET A 68 2.73 0.30 5.39
N VAL A 69 2.53 1.31 6.22
CA VAL A 69 3.48 1.75 7.23
C VAL A 69 2.82 1.69 8.58
N ASP A 70 3.43 0.95 9.50
CA ASP A 70 3.07 1.02 10.91
C ASP A 70 4.33 1.12 11.76
N LEU A 71 4.25 1.84 12.86
CA LEU A 71 5.34 1.93 13.83
C LEU A 71 5.35 0.72 14.77
N GLU A 72 4.25 -0.03 14.82
CA GLU A 72 4.11 -1.26 15.59
C GLU A 72 4.01 -2.50 14.68
N PRO A 73 4.73 -3.60 14.98
CA PRO A 73 4.70 -4.81 14.15
C PRO A 73 3.42 -5.63 14.28
N THR A 74 2.60 -5.41 15.31
CA THR A 74 1.44 -6.25 15.66
C THR A 74 0.42 -6.34 14.52
N VAL A 75 0.08 -5.18 13.96
CA VAL A 75 -0.94 -5.04 12.91
C VAL A 75 -0.37 -5.56 11.60
N VAL A 76 0.78 -5.06 11.17
CA VAL A 76 1.43 -5.45 9.91
C VAL A 76 1.83 -6.92 9.89
N GLY A 77 2.22 -7.50 11.02
CA GLY A 77 2.57 -8.92 11.15
C GLY A 77 1.42 -9.86 10.80
N GLN A 78 0.20 -9.53 11.23
CA GLN A 78 -1.01 -10.29 10.86
C GLN A 78 -1.28 -10.23 9.35
N TYR A 79 -1.03 -9.06 8.74
CA TYR A 79 -1.27 -8.85 7.31
C TYR A 79 -0.14 -9.37 6.42
N ARG A 80 1.05 -9.64 6.96
CA ARG A 80 2.16 -10.22 6.18
C ARG A 80 1.80 -11.56 5.55
N ASN A 81 0.95 -12.37 6.19
CA ASN A 81 0.50 -13.65 5.62
C ASN A 81 -0.59 -13.50 4.54
N LYS A 82 -1.27 -12.34 4.47
CA LYS A 82 -2.32 -12.02 3.48
C LYS A 82 -1.76 -11.13 2.37
N CYS A 83 -1.41 -9.89 2.69
CA CYS A 83 -0.83 -8.90 1.78
C CYS A 83 0.59 -9.25 1.31
N GLY A 84 1.37 -10.01 2.08
CA GLY A 84 2.70 -10.46 1.63
C GLY A 84 2.63 -11.41 0.44
N LYS A 85 1.48 -12.04 0.20
CA LYS A 85 1.26 -12.87 -1.00
C LYS A 85 1.00 -12.05 -2.27
N TRP A 86 0.50 -10.81 -2.12
CA TRP A 86 0.28 -9.86 -3.22
C TRP A 86 1.51 -8.98 -3.48
N GLY A 87 2.55 -9.07 -2.64
CA GLY A 87 3.78 -8.28 -2.81
C GLY A 87 3.69 -6.83 -2.31
N GLY A 88 2.71 -6.51 -1.47
CA GLY A 88 2.57 -5.17 -0.88
C GLY A 88 3.81 -4.74 -0.07
N GLN A 89 4.21 -3.47 -0.17
CA GLN A 89 5.37 -2.95 0.57
C GLN A 89 4.97 -2.70 2.03
N LEU A 90 5.40 -3.58 2.93
CA LEU A 90 5.15 -3.48 4.36
C LEU A 90 6.37 -2.90 5.08
N ILE A 91 6.18 -1.81 5.81
CA ILE A 91 7.21 -1.15 6.63
C ILE A 91 6.74 -1.17 8.08
N THR A 92 7.60 -1.68 8.97
CA THR A 92 7.32 -1.77 10.41
C THR A 92 8.40 -1.09 11.24
N GLY A 93 8.00 -0.30 12.22
CA GLY A 93 8.87 0.21 13.28
C GLY A 93 9.11 -0.82 14.39
N LYS A 94 9.97 -0.43 15.34
CA LYS A 94 10.20 -1.18 16.60
C LYS A 94 9.53 -0.52 17.80
N GLU A 95 9.21 0.78 17.69
CA GLU A 95 8.64 1.60 18.76
C GLU A 95 7.42 2.34 18.24
N ASP A 96 6.40 2.50 19.07
CA ASP A 96 5.18 3.21 18.73
C ASP A 96 5.29 4.74 18.89
N ALA A 97 4.34 5.46 18.30
CA ALA A 97 4.17 6.89 18.55
C ALA A 97 3.46 7.17 19.88
N ALA A 98 2.94 6.15 20.58
CA ALA A 98 2.17 6.25 21.83
C ALA A 98 1.04 7.31 21.78
N ASN A 99 0.30 7.38 20.67
CA ASN A 99 -0.74 8.39 20.40
C ASN A 99 -0.28 9.85 20.58
N ASN A 100 1.03 10.11 20.39
CA ASN A 100 1.61 11.42 20.49
C ASN A 100 2.10 11.88 19.12
N TYR A 101 1.44 12.89 18.55
CA TYR A 101 1.83 13.49 17.27
C TYR A 101 3.28 13.97 17.25
N ALA A 102 3.77 14.58 18.34
CA ALA A 102 5.15 15.07 18.39
C ALA A 102 6.16 13.93 18.35
N ARG A 103 5.87 12.79 19.01
CA ARG A 103 6.70 11.58 18.94
C ARG A 103 6.65 10.97 17.55
N GLY A 104 5.44 10.87 16.99
CA GLY A 104 5.23 10.38 15.63
C GLY A 104 5.90 11.23 14.56
N HIS A 105 5.94 12.56 14.70
CA HIS A 105 6.48 13.45 13.68
C HIS A 105 7.97 13.78 13.85
N TYR A 106 8.43 14.08 15.07
CA TYR A 106 9.77 14.62 15.31
C TYR A 106 10.80 13.59 15.73
N THR A 107 10.40 12.47 16.36
CA THR A 107 11.34 11.45 16.84
C THR A 107 11.25 10.19 16.01
N ILE A 108 10.25 9.35 16.24
CA ILE A 108 10.16 8.00 15.65
C ILE A 108 9.85 8.07 14.14
N GLY A 109 8.97 8.98 13.72
CA GLY A 109 8.65 9.12 12.29
C GLY A 109 9.83 9.56 11.44
N LYS A 110 10.76 10.33 12.01
CA LYS A 110 11.98 10.77 11.31
C LYS A 110 12.89 9.60 10.93
N GLU A 111 12.91 8.53 11.70
CA GLU A 111 13.68 7.33 11.36
C GLU A 111 12.99 6.50 10.25
N SER A 112 11.65 6.51 10.24
CA SER A 112 10.85 5.77 9.26
C SER A 112 10.72 6.46 7.91
N ILE A 113 10.74 7.80 7.86
CA ILE A 113 10.39 8.58 6.67
C ILE A 113 11.31 8.28 5.48
N ASP A 114 12.62 8.15 5.71
CA ASP A 114 13.58 7.86 4.65
C ASP A 114 13.31 6.49 4.01
N THR A 115 12.96 5.49 4.84
CA THR A 115 12.59 4.16 4.35
C THR A 115 11.29 4.20 3.55
N VAL A 116 10.29 4.95 4.01
CA VAL A 116 9.01 5.10 3.30
C VAL A 116 9.22 5.79 1.95
N LEU A 117 9.98 6.88 1.93
CA LEU A 117 10.31 7.62 0.70
C LEU A 117 11.04 6.74 -0.30
N ASP A 118 12.00 5.93 0.14
CA ASP A 118 12.71 5.00 -0.73
C ASP A 118 11.80 3.92 -1.32
N ARG A 119 10.78 3.46 -0.59
CA ARG A 119 9.78 2.52 -1.13
C ARG A 119 8.86 3.20 -2.13
N VAL A 120 8.39 4.41 -1.84
CA VAL A 120 7.55 5.18 -2.77
C VAL A 120 8.32 5.46 -4.06
N ARG A 121 9.58 5.88 -3.98
CA ARG A 121 10.44 6.13 -5.15
C ARG A 121 10.60 4.90 -6.04
N LYS A 122 10.69 3.69 -5.45
CA LYS A 122 10.75 2.43 -6.21
C LYS A 122 9.43 2.08 -6.91
N LEU A 123 8.30 2.58 -6.41
CA LEU A 123 6.97 2.35 -7.00
C LEU A 123 6.62 3.36 -8.10
N VAL A 124 7.22 4.56 -8.05
CA VAL A 124 7.10 5.57 -9.10
C VAL A 124 7.91 5.09 -10.31
N SER A 125 7.22 4.77 -11.41
CA SER A 125 7.90 4.50 -12.67
C SER A 125 8.43 5.80 -13.27
N PRO A 126 9.66 5.85 -13.81
CA PRO A 126 10.18 7.04 -14.49
C PRO A 126 9.39 7.40 -15.78
N SER A 127 8.52 6.50 -16.26
CA SER A 127 7.69 6.72 -17.46
C SER A 127 6.37 7.44 -17.20
N SER A 128 6.02 7.74 -15.95
CA SER A 128 4.73 8.33 -15.58
C SER A 128 4.80 9.86 -15.51
N PHE A 129 3.97 10.54 -16.31
CA PHE A 129 3.89 12.02 -16.32
C PHE A 129 3.01 12.59 -15.18
N GLU A 130 2.06 11.80 -14.66
CA GLU A 130 1.19 12.19 -13.55
C GLU A 130 1.08 11.04 -12.53
N THR A 131 1.50 11.30 -11.30
CA THR A 131 1.36 10.35 -10.17
C THR A 131 0.48 10.96 -9.09
N ALA A 132 -0.64 10.33 -8.80
CA ALA A 132 -1.51 10.62 -7.66
C ALA A 132 -1.04 9.81 -6.44
N VAL A 133 -0.98 10.46 -5.28
CA VAL A 133 -0.65 9.80 -4.01
C VAL A 133 -1.85 9.92 -3.06
N CYS A 134 -2.43 8.77 -2.68
CA CYS A 134 -3.55 8.69 -1.77
C CYS A 134 -3.05 8.34 -0.36
N PHE A 135 -3.19 9.25 0.60
CA PHE A 135 -2.85 9.00 2.00
C PHE A 135 -4.08 8.56 2.80
N LEU A 136 -3.97 7.41 3.45
CA LEU A 136 -4.97 6.89 4.38
C LEU A 136 -4.38 6.82 5.78
N GLN A 137 -4.84 7.74 6.63
CA GLN A 137 -4.47 7.82 8.04
C GLN A 137 -5.71 8.21 8.86
N LYS A 138 -5.88 7.62 10.05
CA LYS A 138 -6.90 8.06 11.00
C LYS A 138 -6.50 9.43 11.54
N LYS A 139 -7.36 10.43 11.34
CA LYS A 139 -7.23 11.73 12.00
C LYS A 139 -7.68 11.56 13.44
N GLU A 140 -6.76 11.57 14.39
CA GLU A 140 -7.13 11.79 15.79
C GLU A 140 -7.64 13.22 15.93
N VAL A 141 -8.93 13.36 16.26
CA VAL A 141 -9.48 14.64 16.71
C VAL A 141 -8.94 14.84 18.12
N GLN A 142 -7.89 15.64 18.25
CA GLN A 142 -7.47 16.16 19.54
C GLN A 142 -8.57 17.10 20.02
N ASN A 143 -9.47 16.59 20.87
CA ASN A 143 -10.39 17.43 21.62
C ASN A 143 -9.54 18.39 22.46
N ARG A 144 -9.56 19.67 22.09
CA ARG A 144 -9.18 20.78 22.96
C ARG A 144 -10.38 21.20 23.78
#